data_AF-A0A519YT12-F1
#
_entry.id   AF-A0A519YT12-F1
#
_cell.length_a   1.000
_cell.length_b   1.000
_cell.length_c   1.000
_cell.angle_alpha   90.00
_cell.angle_beta   90.00
_cell.angle_gamma   90.00
#
_symmetry.space_group_name_H-M   'P 1'
#
loop_
_entity.id
_entity.type
_entity.pdbx_description
1 polymer ?
#
loop_
_entity_poly.entity_id
_entity_poly.type
_entity_poly.pdbx_seq_one_letter_code
_entity_poly.pdbx_strand_id
1 'polypeptide(L)'
;DMMAYIDENGNLSSTPPDPSKMRTFNPEEIEIGVPQQRELEPEELIRKGTVNFFNSAKGFGFIKDSQTGESVFFHQNNLTEQVKEGDRLIYEVEMGDRGPMAVNVKKQ
;
A
#
# COMPACT_ATOMS: atom_id res chain seq x y z
N ASP A 1 29.35 -48.31 8.34
CA ASP A 1 28.67 -47.02 8.10
C ASP A 1 29.56 -46.03 7.39
N MET A 2 29.17 -45.61 6.20
CA MET A 2 29.74 -44.46 5.51
C MET A 2 28.92 -43.25 5.92
N MET A 3 29.49 -42.37 6.75
CA MET A 3 28.82 -41.13 7.16
C MET A 3 28.93 -40.11 6.03
N ALA A 4 27.79 -39.66 5.51
CA ALA A 4 27.73 -38.56 4.55
C ALA A 4 27.56 -37.25 5.31
N TYR A 5 28.34 -36.24 4.94
CA TYR A 5 28.28 -34.90 5.49
C TYR A 5 27.58 -33.96 4.50
N ILE A 6 26.99 -32.87 4.98
CA ILE A 6 26.39 -31.84 4.13
C ILE A 6 27.35 -30.66 4.09
N ASP A 7 27.74 -30.22 2.89
CA ASP A 7 28.59 -29.05 2.71
C ASP A 7 27.81 -27.72 2.81
N GLU A 8 28.51 -26.59 2.77
CA GLU A 8 27.94 -25.23 2.90
C GLU A 8 26.87 -24.89 1.83
N ASN A 9 26.78 -25.68 0.76
CA ASN A 9 25.84 -25.49 -0.35
C ASN A 9 24.70 -26.53 -0.34
N GLY A 10 24.62 -27.36 0.71
CA GLY A 10 23.59 -28.38 0.86
C GLY A 10 23.84 -29.67 0.08
N ASN A 11 25.06 -29.90 -0.43
CA ASN A 11 25.38 -31.12 -1.17
C ASN A 11 25.96 -32.20 -0.25
N LEU A 12 25.74 -33.46 -0.61
CA LEU A 12 26.33 -34.62 0.07
C LEU A 12 27.83 -34.67 -0.23
N SER A 13 28.64 -34.41 0.78
CA SER A 13 30.09 -34.52 0.77
C SER A 13 30.56 -35.68 1.65
N SER A 14 31.58 -36.39 1.20
CA SER A 14 32.25 -37.44 1.99
C SER A 14 33.28 -36.88 2.99
N THR A 15 33.52 -35.56 2.97
CA THR A 15 34.47 -34.89 3.85
C THR A 15 33.73 -34.19 5.00
N PRO A 16 34.10 -34.44 6.28
CA PRO A 16 33.53 -33.73 7.41
C PRO A 16 33.63 -32.21 7.24
N PRO A 17 32.57 -31.44 7.55
CA PRO A 17 32.59 -30.00 7.42
C PRO A 17 33.62 -29.44 8.41
N ASP A 18 34.52 -28.60 7.90
CA ASP A 18 35.51 -27.93 8.73
C ASP A 18 34.79 -26.95 9.69
N PRO A 19 34.94 -27.09 11.02
CA PRO A 19 34.26 -26.23 11.99
C PRO A 19 34.61 -24.75 11.81
N SER A 20 35.71 -24.43 11.14
CA SER A 20 36.14 -23.05 10.86
C SER A 20 35.29 -22.35 9.79
N LYS A 21 34.46 -23.07 9.04
CA LYS A 21 33.61 -22.52 7.97
C LYS A 21 32.12 -22.47 8.30
N MET A 22 31.75 -22.72 9.56
CA MET A 22 30.38 -22.48 10.00
C MET A 22 30.07 -20.98 9.89
N ARG A 23 29.10 -20.63 9.06
CA ARG A 23 28.55 -19.27 9.00
C ARG A 23 27.86 -18.99 10.34
N THR A 24 28.47 -18.13 11.14
CA THR A 24 27.84 -17.59 12.34
C THR A 24 26.79 -16.58 11.92
N PHE A 25 25.53 -17.00 11.86
CA PHE A 25 24.41 -16.06 11.76
C PHE A 25 24.21 -15.45 13.14
N ASN A 26 24.21 -14.12 13.23
CA ASN A 26 23.86 -13.44 14.46
C ASN A 26 22.34 -13.65 14.68
N PRO A 27 21.88 -14.29 15.76
CA PRO A 27 20.44 -14.52 15.99
C PRO A 27 19.63 -13.22 16.06
N GLU A 28 20.29 -12.06 16.22
CA GLU A 28 19.68 -10.73 16.18
C GLU A 28 19.35 -10.24 14.75
N GLU A 29 19.98 -10.76 13.70
CA GLU A 29 19.69 -10.43 12.29
C GLU A 29 18.53 -11.25 11.70
N ILE A 30 18.07 -12.27 12.43
CA ILE A 30 16.89 -13.02 12.02
C ILE A 30 15.67 -12.16 12.36
N GLU A 31 15.19 -11.39 11.38
CA GLU A 31 13.91 -10.70 11.48
C GLU A 31 12.78 -11.76 11.49
N ILE A 32 12.43 -12.29 12.66
CA ILE A 32 11.31 -13.23 12.88
C ILE A 32 9.94 -12.51 12.78
N GLY A 33 9.95 -11.19 12.55
CA GLY A 33 8.75 -10.36 12.49
C GLY A 33 8.30 -10.07 11.05
N VAL A 34 7.00 -10.07 10.83
CA VAL A 34 6.40 -9.42 9.66
C VAL A 34 6.87 -7.95 9.68
N PRO A 35 7.41 -7.39 8.58
CA PRO A 35 7.77 -5.98 8.56
C PRO A 35 6.57 -5.17 9.02
N GLN A 36 6.76 -4.36 10.07
CA GLN A 36 5.71 -3.47 10.59
C GLN A 36 5.22 -2.66 9.39
N GLN A 37 3.95 -2.85 9.04
CA GLN A 37 3.33 -2.13 7.94
C GLN A 37 3.62 -0.65 8.17
N ARG A 38 4.37 -0.02 7.24
CA ARG A 38 4.64 1.42 7.33
C ARG A 38 3.29 2.09 7.54
N GLU A 39 3.14 2.74 8.69
CA GLU A 39 2.03 3.66 8.90
C GLU A 39 2.24 4.74 7.86
N LEU A 40 1.51 4.64 6.75
CA LEU A 40 1.53 5.68 5.73
C LEU A 40 1.10 6.95 6.45
N GLU A 41 1.99 7.93 6.50
CA GLU A 41 1.69 9.23 7.09
C GLU A 41 0.36 9.72 6.49
N PRO A 42 -0.59 10.24 7.30
CA PRO A 42 -1.90 10.68 6.80
C PRO A 42 -1.81 11.65 5.62
N GLU A 43 -0.69 12.37 5.55
CA GLU A 43 -0.34 13.32 4.50
C GLU A 43 -0.16 12.68 3.12
N GLU A 44 0.29 11.42 3.04
CA GLU A 44 0.42 10.69 1.77
C GLU A 44 -0.94 10.20 1.23
N LEU A 45 -1.96 10.10 2.09
CA LEU A 45 -3.30 9.70 1.66
C LEU A 45 -4.06 10.85 0.98
N ILE A 46 -3.60 12.09 1.17
CA ILE A 46 -4.21 13.29 0.64
C ILE A 46 -3.88 13.46 -0.84
N ARG A 47 -4.88 13.28 -1.69
CA ARG A 47 -4.81 13.49 -3.14
C ARG A 47 -5.54 14.75 -3.58
N LYS A 48 -5.21 15.19 -4.79
CA LYS A 48 -5.79 16.38 -5.43
C LYS A 48 -6.38 16.01 -6.77
N GLY A 49 -7.59 16.50 -7.05
CA GLY A 49 -8.29 16.18 -8.27
C GLY A 49 -9.32 17.22 -8.65
N THR A 50 -9.93 17.01 -9.81
CA THR A 50 -11.01 17.87 -10.31
C THR A 50 -12.29 17.05 -10.47
N VAL A 51 -13.43 17.60 -10.10
CA VAL A 51 -14.72 16.93 -10.32
C VAL A 51 -14.97 16.79 -11.81
N ASN A 52 -14.99 15.55 -12.30
CA ASN A 52 -15.28 15.24 -13.69
C ASN A 52 -16.79 15.11 -13.92
N PHE A 53 -17.51 14.57 -12.95
CA PHE A 53 -18.96 14.38 -13.04
C PHE A 53 -19.57 14.38 -11.65
N PHE A 54 -20.70 15.07 -11.49
CA PHE A 54 -21.48 15.03 -10.25
C PHE A 54 -22.96 15.01 -10.54
N ASN A 55 -23.68 14.03 -9.99
CA ASN A 55 -25.12 13.94 -10.06
C ASN A 55 -25.74 14.25 -8.70
N SER A 56 -26.24 15.48 -8.55
CA SER A 56 -26.89 15.94 -7.32
C SER A 56 -28.20 15.22 -7.00
N ALA A 57 -28.92 14.70 -8.00
CA ALA A 57 -30.16 13.98 -7.80
C ALA A 57 -29.94 12.57 -7.23
N LYS A 58 -28.83 11.92 -7.61
CA LYS A 58 -28.46 10.58 -7.13
C LYS A 58 -27.40 10.59 -6.02
N GLY A 59 -26.73 11.71 -5.78
CA GLY A 59 -25.78 11.89 -4.69
C GLY A 59 -24.43 11.21 -4.89
N PHE A 60 -23.99 11.04 -6.14
CA PHE A 60 -22.67 10.47 -6.44
C PHE A 60 -21.94 11.25 -7.52
N GLY A 61 -20.62 11.08 -7.58
CA GLY A 61 -19.80 11.66 -8.62
C GLY A 61 -18.45 10.95 -8.78
N PHE A 62 -17.66 11.50 -9.69
CA PHE A 62 -16.30 11.06 -9.97
C PHE A 62 -15.34 12.24 -9.94
N ILE A 63 -14.22 12.05 -9.24
CA ILE A 63 -13.09 12.97 -9.23
C ILE A 63 -12.02 12.39 -10.15
N LYS A 64 -11.50 13.22 -11.04
CA LYS A 64 -10.33 12.90 -11.84
C LYS A 64 -9.08 13.29 -11.05
N ASP A 65 -8.28 12.30 -10.70
CA ASP A 65 -7.03 12.49 -9.98
C ASP A 65 -6.04 13.29 -10.86
N SER A 66 -5.37 14.29 -10.28
CA SER A 66 -4.42 15.13 -11.01
C SER A 66 -3.07 14.45 -11.25
N GLN A 67 -2.73 13.46 -10.42
CA GLN A 67 -1.46 12.72 -10.50
C GLN A 67 -1.60 11.47 -11.35
N THR A 68 -2.60 10.63 -11.08
CA THR A 68 -2.76 9.35 -11.78
C THR A 68 -3.67 9.44 -13.01
N GLY A 69 -4.52 10.48 -13.09
CA GLY A 69 -5.54 10.61 -14.14
C GLY A 69 -6.71 9.64 -13.98
N GLU A 70 -6.72 8.82 -12.92
CA GLU A 70 -7.77 7.85 -12.64
C GLU A 70 -9.06 8.54 -12.16
N SER A 71 -10.18 7.86 -12.36
CA SER A 71 -11.49 8.32 -11.87
C SER A 71 -11.77 7.68 -10.51
N VAL A 72 -11.77 8.50 -9.46
CA VAL A 72 -12.08 8.09 -8.09
C VAL A 72 -13.55 8.36 -7.80
N PHE A 73 -14.25 7.37 -7.27
CA PHE A 73 -15.66 7.47 -6.91
C PHE A 73 -15.84 8.25 -5.61
N PHE A 74 -16.86 9.11 -5.51
CA PHE A 74 -17.25 9.75 -4.25
C PHE A 74 -18.76 9.77 -4.07
N HIS A 75 -19.19 9.70 -2.80
CA HIS A 75 -20.59 9.81 -2.40
C HIS A 75 -20.84 11.18 -1.74
N GLN A 76 -22.06 11.70 -1.84
CA GLN A 76 -22.41 13.00 -1.27
C GLN A 76 -22.23 13.07 0.25
N ASN A 77 -22.28 11.92 0.94
CA ASN A 77 -22.09 11.83 2.38
C ASN A 77 -20.64 12.10 2.80
N ASN A 78 -19.68 11.94 1.88
CA ASN A 78 -18.25 12.16 2.13
C ASN A 78 -17.83 13.60 1.78
N LEU A 79 -18.76 14.42 1.28
CA LEU A 79 -18.53 15.81 0.95
C LEU A 79 -18.80 16.66 2.20
N THR A 80 -17.83 17.50 2.58
CA THR A 80 -18.06 18.50 3.64
C THR A 80 -18.86 19.69 3.09
N GLU A 81 -18.71 19.98 1.80
CA GLU A 81 -19.29 21.13 1.11
C GLU A 81 -19.93 20.73 -0.21
N GLN A 82 -20.86 21.55 -0.73
CA GLN A 82 -21.39 21.33 -2.07
C GLN A 82 -20.33 21.59 -3.14
N VAL A 83 -20.11 20.60 -3.99
CA VAL A 83 -19.16 20.69 -5.11
C VAL A 83 -19.88 20.75 -6.45
N LYS A 84 -19.26 21.40 -7.42
CA LYS A 84 -19.74 21.45 -8.81
C LYS A 84 -18.74 20.78 -9.74
N GLU A 85 -19.21 20.40 -10.93
CA GLU A 85 -18.34 19.94 -12.00
C GLU A 85 -17.27 21.00 -12.32
N GLY A 86 -16.02 20.58 -12.44
CA GLY A 86 -14.87 21.46 -12.66
C GLY A 86 -14.21 22.03 -11.40
N ASP A 87 -14.77 21.82 -10.21
CA ASP A 87 -14.13 22.26 -8.96
C ASP A 87 -12.90 21.41 -8.63
N ARG A 88 -11.86 22.06 -8.09
CA ARG A 88 -10.66 21.39 -7.56
C ARG A 88 -10.88 21.00 -6.11
N LEU A 89 -10.60 19.76 -5.80
CA LEU A 89 -10.84 19.16 -4.50
C LEU A 89 -9.59 18.46 -3.97
N ILE A 90 -9.49 18.46 -2.66
CA ILE A 90 -8.55 17.68 -1.87
C ILE A 90 -9.36 16.55 -1.22
N TYR A 91 -8.90 15.31 -1.35
CA TYR A 91 -9.60 14.14 -0.83
C TYR A 91 -8.61 13.06 -0.41
N GLU A 92 -9.05 12.19 0.49
CA GLU A 92 -8.32 10.98 0.86
C GLU A 92 -8.88 9.81 0.07
N VAL A 93 -8.03 8.86 -0.34
CA VAL A 93 -8.50 7.64 -1.02
C VAL A 93 -8.47 6.47 -0.06
N GLU A 94 -9.64 5.88 0.15
CA GLU A 94 -9.85 4.70 0.97
C GLU A 94 -10.29 3.53 0.08
N MET A 95 -9.85 2.31 0.42
CA MET A 95 -10.31 1.09 -0.25
C MET A 95 -11.59 0.59 0.40
N GLY A 96 -12.73 0.78 -0.27
CA GLY A 96 -14.02 0.24 0.15
C GLY A 96 -14.38 -1.07 -0.58
N ASP A 97 -15.55 -1.63 -0.25
CA ASP A 97 -16.05 -2.90 -0.82
C ASP A 97 -16.17 -2.91 -2.35
N ARG A 98 -16.29 -1.73 -2.97
CA ARG A 98 -16.47 -1.56 -4.43
C ARG A 98 -15.26 -0.92 -5.11
N GLY A 99 -14.12 -0.85 -4.42
CA GLY A 99 -12.89 -0.25 -4.92
C GLY A 99 -12.57 1.11 -4.28
N PRO A 100 -11.67 1.90 -4.90
CA PRO A 100 -11.18 3.15 -4.33
C PRO A 100 -12.28 4.21 -4.27
N MET A 101 -12.52 4.72 -3.07
CA MET A 101 -13.50 5.75 -2.76
C MET A 101 -12.80 6.97 -2.18
N ALA A 102 -13.23 8.16 -2.58
CA ALA A 102 -12.81 9.39 -1.96
C ALA A 102 -13.59 9.67 -0.67
N VAL A 103 -12.86 9.95 0.40
CA VAL A 103 -13.36 10.35 1.72
C VAL A 103 -12.79 11.72 2.10
N ASN A 104 -13.41 12.37 3.10
CA ASN A 104 -13.01 13.69 3.59
C ASN A 104 -12.81 14.74 2.48
N VAL A 105 -13.74 14.77 1.53
CA VAL A 105 -13.61 15.61 0.34
C VAL A 105 -13.83 17.09 0.72
N LYS A 106 -12.82 17.91 0.45
CA LYS A 106 -12.78 19.35 0.72
C LYS A 106 -12.44 20.13 -0.54
N LYS A 107 -12.97 21.34 -0.66
CA LYS A 107 -12.62 22.24 -1.75
C LYS A 107 -11.20 22.80 -1.53
N GLN A 108 -10.41 22.82 -2.60
CA GLN A 108 -9.05 23.42 -2.59
C GLN A 108 -9.11 24.94 -2.65
#